data_AF-A0A7Z9WMQ6-F1
#
_entry.id   AF-A0A7Z9WMQ6-F1
#
_cell.length_a   1.000
_cell.length_b   1.000
_cell.length_c   1.000
_cell.angle_alpha   90.00
_cell.angle_beta   90.00
_cell.angle_gamma   90.00
#
_symmetry.space_group_name_H-M   'P 1'
#
loop_
_entity.id
_entity.type
_entity.pdbx_description
1 polymer ?
#
loop_
_entity_poly.entity_id
_entity_poly.type
_entity_poly.pdbx_seq_one_letter_code
_entity_poly.pdbx_strand_id
1 'polypeptide(L)' 'DGFLPQEALDELVMIANAFVHPAAANEKRIEFNNYKAMRHAIRKAIEGRPTLEELLNEKEAARHPFRYAP' A
#
# COMPACT_ATOMS: atom_id res chain seq x y z
N ASP A 1 -0.32 -7.50 15.10
CA ASP A 1 -1.58 -8.25 14.86
C ASP A 1 -1.32 -9.66 14.35
N GLY A 2 -0.06 -10.11 14.22
CA GLY A 2 0.26 -11.48 13.81
C GLY A 2 -0.21 -11.82 12.40
N PHE A 3 -0.37 -10.82 11.52
CA PHE A 3 -0.87 -11.06 10.17
C PHE A 3 0.05 -11.97 9.36
N LEU A 4 1.37 -11.81 9.50
CA LEU A 4 2.35 -12.73 8.93
C LEU A 4 2.65 -13.83 9.96
N PRO A 5 2.57 -15.13 9.57
CA PRO A 5 2.97 -16.24 10.42
C PRO A 5 4.43 -16.13 10.83
N GLN A 6 4.74 -16.41 12.09
CA GLN A 6 6.09 -16.26 12.62
C GLN A 6 7.07 -17.21 11.94
N GLU A 7 6.60 -18.39 11.58
CA GLU A 7 7.37 -19.46 10.94
C GLU A 7 7.78 -19.10 9.51
N ALA A 8 7.10 -18.15 8.88
CA ALA A 8 7.40 -17.72 7.52
C ALA A 8 8.41 -16.56 7.47
N LEU A 9 8.71 -15.90 8.61
CA LEU A 9 9.46 -14.63 8.61
C LEU A 9 10.90 -14.78 8.11
N ASP A 10 11.54 -15.91 8.40
CA ASP A 10 12.93 -16.16 7.99
C ASP A 10 13.06 -16.48 6.49
N GLU A 11 11.97 -16.92 5.85
CA GLU A 11 11.91 -17.30 4.44
C GLU A 11 11.36 -16.18 3.55
N LEU A 12 10.92 -15.07 4.14
CA LEU A 12 10.31 -13.95 3.44
C LEU A 12 11.29 -12.78 3.30
N VAL A 13 11.32 -12.20 2.11
CA VAL A 13 11.97 -10.91 1.86
C VAL A 13 10.91 -9.86 1.55
N MET A 14 11.06 -8.67 2.14
CA MET A 14 10.22 -7.52 1.86
C MET A 14 11.02 -6.47 1.11
N ILE A 15 10.56 -6.13 -0.10
CA ILE A 15 11.07 -4.97 -0.85
C ILE A 15 10.10 -3.82 -0.60
N ALA A 16 10.50 -2.86 0.23
CA ALA A 16 9.70 -1.70 0.54
C ALA A 16 10.14 -0.50 -0.31
N ASN A 17 9.19 0.11 -1.02
CA ASN A 17 9.37 1.40 -1.67
C ASN A 17 8.41 2.40 -1.03
N ALA A 18 8.97 3.43 -0.40
CA ALA A 18 8.21 4.49 0.26
C ALA A 18 8.39 5.80 -0.50
N PHE A 19 7.30 6.54 -0.67
CA PHE A 19 7.31 7.86 -1.26
C PHE A 19 7.01 8.93 -0.21
N VAL A 20 7.91 9.90 -0.09
CA VAL A 20 7.73 11.09 0.74
C VAL A 20 7.98 12.31 -0.13
N HIS A 21 6.99 13.22 -0.20
CA HIS A 21 7.15 14.45 -0.96
C HIS A 21 8.24 15.35 -0.33
N PRO A 22 9.11 16.01 -1.10
CA PRO A 22 10.20 16.84 -0.55
C PRO A 22 9.75 17.96 0.40
N ALA A 23 8.54 18.47 0.21
CA ALA A 23 7.95 19.51 1.07
C ALA A 23 7.32 18.99 2.39
N ALA A 24 7.35 17.67 2.65
CA ALA A 24 6.78 17.11 3.85
C ALA A 24 7.66 17.43 5.08
N ALA A 25 7.08 18.10 6.08
CA ALA A 25 7.81 18.57 7.27
C ALA A 25 7.34 17.96 8.60
N ASN A 26 6.24 17.19 8.59
CA ASN A 26 5.69 16.58 9.81
C ASN A 26 6.06 15.10 9.89
N GLU A 27 7.14 14.80 10.60
CA GLU A 27 7.68 13.45 10.79
C GLU A 27 6.64 12.46 11.30
N LYS A 28 5.85 12.85 12.32
CA LYS A 28 4.80 11.98 12.87
C LYS A 28 3.76 11.58 11.83
N ARG A 29 3.38 12.50 10.94
CA ARG A 29 2.45 12.19 9.85
C ARG A 29 3.10 11.32 8.77
N ILE A 30 4.38 11.53 8.47
CA ILE A 30 5.13 10.72 7.51
C ILE A 30 5.18 9.27 7.99
N GLU A 31 5.59 9.04 9.24
CA GLU A 31 5.66 7.72 9.85
C GLU A 31 4.28 7.04 9.85
N PHE A 32 3.27 7.73 10.38
CA PHE A 32 1.93 7.18 10.51
C PHE A 32 1.29 6.81 9.15
N ASN A 33 1.45 7.67 8.14
CA ASN A 33 0.91 7.40 6.81
C ASN A 33 1.64 6.23 6.13
N ASN A 34 2.97 6.17 6.23
CA ASN A 34 3.74 5.06 5.67
C ASN A 34 3.45 3.74 6.38
N TYR A 35 3.31 3.75 7.72
CA TYR A 35 2.91 2.56 8.47
C TYR A 35 1.56 2.01 8.01
N LYS A 36 0.56 2.89 7.87
CA LYS A 36 -0.76 2.51 7.35
C LYS A 36 -0.69 1.97 5.92
N ALA A 37 -0.03 2.72 5.03
CA ALA A 37 0.10 2.35 3.63
C ALA A 37 0.77 0.98 3.47
N MET A 38 1.90 0.75 4.17
CA MET A 38 2.61 -0.52 4.09
C MET A 38 1.84 -1.68 4.69
N ARG A 39 1.14 -1.48 5.82
CA ARG A 39 0.30 -2.54 6.40
C ARG A 39 -0.81 -2.96 5.43
N HIS A 40 -1.42 -2.01 4.70
CA HIS A 40 -2.39 -2.34 3.66
C HIS A 40 -1.74 -3.01 2.44
N ALA A 41 -0.55 -2.57 2.03
CA ALA A 41 0.17 -3.16 0.90
C ALA A 41 0.53 -4.62 1.16
N ILE A 42 1.08 -4.93 2.34
CA ILE A 42 1.43 -6.31 2.74
C ILE A 42 0.19 -7.20 2.72
N ARG A 43 -0.93 -6.73 3.31
CA ARG A 43 -2.18 -7.49 3.32
C ARG A 43 -2.69 -7.79 1.92
N LYS A 44 -2.77 -6.76 1.08
CA LYS A 44 -3.19 -6.90 -0.32
C LYS A 44 -2.27 -7.84 -1.11
N ALA A 45 -0.96 -7.77 -0.89
CA ALA A 45 0.00 -8.65 -1.56
C ALA A 45 -0.21 -10.13 -1.18
N ILE A 46 -0.35 -10.42 0.11
CA ILE A 46 -0.58 -11.79 0.62
C ILE A 46 -1.97 -12.30 0.21
N GLU A 47 -2.99 -11.45 0.22
CA GLU A 47 -4.36 -11.80 -0.19
C GLU A 47 -4.54 -11.86 -1.72
N GLY A 48 -3.52 -11.48 -2.51
CA GLY A 48 -3.60 -11.44 -3.97
C GLY A 48 -4.61 -10.42 -4.51
N ARG A 49 -4.77 -9.28 -3.82
CA ARG A 49 -5.74 -8.24 -4.13
C ARG A 49 -5.13 -6.93 -4.63
N PRO A 50 -5.85 -6.17 -5.48
CA PRO A 50 -7.13 -6.55 -6.10
C PRO A 50 -6.94 -7.64 -7.15
N THR A 51 -7.98 -8.46 -7.35
CA THR A 51 -7.99 -9.42 -8.47
C THR A 51 -8.20 -8.68 -9.80
N LEU A 52 -7.90 -9.34 -10.91
CA LEU A 52 -8.15 -8.76 -12.25
C LEU A 52 -9.63 -8.41 -12.44
N GLU A 53 -10.53 -9.26 -11.97
CA GLU A 53 -11.97 -9.05 -12.08
C GLU A 53 -12.43 -7.82 -11.27
N GLU A 54 -11.98 -7.71 -10.01
CA GLU A 54 -12.25 -6.53 -9.17
C GLU A 54 -11.75 -5.25 -9.85
N LEU A 55 -10.55 -5.30 -10.44
CA LEU A 55 -9.94 -4.15 -11.11
C LEU A 55 -10.72 -3.75 -12.37
N LEU A 56 -11.20 -4.72 -13.16
CA LEU A 56 -12.01 -4.46 -14.35
C LEU A 56 -13.40 -3.89 -14.02
N ASN A 57 -14.01 -4.36 -12.93
CA ASN A 57 -15.32 -3.89 -12.48
C ASN A 57 -15.25 -2.44 -11.95
N GLU A 58 -14.19 -2.11 -11.19
CA GLU A 58 -14.04 -0.80 -10.55
C GLU A 58 -13.39 0.28 -11.44
N LYS A 59 -12.91 -0.09 -12.64
CA LYS A 59 -12.11 0.80 -13.50
C LYS A 59 -12.81 2.14 -13.84
N GLU A 60 -14.12 2.12 -14.04
CA GLU A 60 -14.92 3.30 -14.44
C GLU A 60 -15.19 4.22 -13.25
N ALA A 61 -15.28 3.66 -12.03
CA ALA A 61 -15.49 4.40 -10.80
C ALA A 61 -14.19 5.01 -10.27
N ALA A 62 -13.04 4.39 -10.57
CA ALA A 62 -11.73 4.86 -10.13
C ALA A 62 -11.44 6.31 -10.59
N ARG A 63 -10.89 7.12 -9.69
CA ARG A 63 -10.48 8.50 -9.96
C ARG A 63 -9.01 8.65 -9.65
N HIS A 64 -8.21 8.92 -10.69
CA HIS A 64 -6.79 9.18 -10.52
C HIS A 64 -6.56 10.66 -10.16
N PRO A 65 -5.87 10.98 -9.05
CA PRO A 65 -5.71 12.36 -8.56
C PRO A 65 -5.13 13.33 -9.60
N PHE A 66 -4.23 12.86 -10.47
CA PHE A 66 -3.63 13.68 -11.53
C PHE A 66 -4.32 13.60 -12.91
N ARG A 67 -5.39 12.81 -13.05
CA ARG A 67 -6.09 12.68 -14.35
C ARG A 67 -7.11 13.80 -14.58
N TYR A 68 -7.65 14.36 -13.49
CA TYR A 68 -8.73 15.34 -13.52
C TYR A 68 -8.32 16.69 -12.91
N ALA A 69 -7.09 16.81 -12.41
CA ALA A 69 -6.50 18.10 -12.05
C ALA A 69 -6.03 18.78 -13.35
N PRO A 70 -6.31 20.09 -13.56
CA PRO A 70 -5.77 20.85 -14.68
C PRO A 70 -4.25 20.98 -14.64
#